data_AF-X1T786-F1
#
_entry.id   AF-X1T786-F1
#
_cell.length_a   1.000
_cell.length_b   1.000
_cell.length_c   1.000
_cell.angle_alpha   90.00
_cell.angle_beta   90.00
_cell.angle_gamma   90.00
#
_symmetry.space_group_name_H-M   'P 1'
#
loop_
_entity.id
_entity.type
_entity.pdbx_description
1 polymer ?
#
loop_
_entity_poly.entity_id
_entity_poly.type
_entity_poly.pdbx_seq_one_letter_code
_entity_poly.pdbx_strand_id
1 'polypeptide(L)'
;LNNEIFVVLAVDLDLSEPEAIAGVDTAVRSAVSATSLTAMGSLDLTNVIATGKEMIRAAGFVDGGVAFSRAANSTVATDVDYIALISTNNFFCSVQGTGNTAAKAVTGRLWGYRARADATTYAALVQSEVLSA
;
A
#
# COMPACT_ATOMS: atom_id res chain seq x y z
N LEU A 1 -25.92 -12.61 7.99
CA LEU A 1 -24.54 -12.21 7.65
C LEU A 1 -23.91 -11.73 8.95
N ASN A 2 -22.70 -12.19 9.30
CA ASN A 2 -22.01 -11.64 10.48
C ASN A 2 -21.46 -10.29 10.01
N ASN A 3 -22.17 -9.20 10.33
CA ASN A 3 -21.87 -7.82 9.94
C ASN A 3 -20.53 -7.34 10.54
N GLU A 4 -19.44 -7.97 10.11
CA GLU A 4 -18.10 -7.84 10.65
C GLU A 4 -17.24 -7.12 9.63
N ILE A 5 -16.58 -6.06 10.09
CA ILE A 5 -15.61 -5.29 9.32
C ILE A 5 -14.24 -5.47 9.95
N PHE A 6 -13.19 -5.24 9.15
CA PHE A 6 -11.83 -5.16 9.63
C PHE A 6 -11.43 -3.69 9.79
N VAL A 7 -11.02 -3.32 11.00
CA VAL A 7 -10.52 -1.98 11.32
C VAL A 7 -9.01 -2.01 11.23
N VAL A 8 -8.45 -1.28 10.27
CA VAL A 8 -7.00 -1.22 10.03
C VAL A 8 -6.40 -0.15 10.94
N LEU A 9 -5.39 -0.54 11.73
CA LEU A 9 -4.66 0.35 12.63
C LEU A 9 -3.33 0.80 12.03
N ALA A 10 -2.64 -0.10 11.34
CA ALA A 10 -1.35 0.18 10.74
C ALA A 10 -1.07 -0.78 9.60
N VAL A 11 -0.22 -0.31 8.68
CA VAL A 11 0.33 -1.12 7.59
C VAL A 11 1.82 -0.80 7.47
N ASP A 12 2.63 -1.84 7.38
CA ASP A 12 4.06 -1.75 7.11
C ASP A 12 4.36 -2.54 5.84
N LEU A 13 5.11 -1.92 4.94
CA LEU A 13 5.45 -2.45 3.62
C LEU A 13 6.97 -2.41 3.47
N ASP A 14 7.54 -3.58 3.29
CA ASP A 14 8.97 -3.79 3.06
C ASP A 14 9.17 -4.20 1.59
N LEU A 15 9.79 -3.29 0.83
CA LEU A 15 9.94 -3.40 -0.61
C LEU A 15 11.32 -3.96 -0.93
N SER A 16 11.41 -4.83 -1.93
CA SER A 16 12.72 -5.18 -2.49
C SER A 16 13.39 -3.94 -3.08
N GLU A 17 14.70 -3.81 -2.89
CA GLU A 17 15.50 -2.67 -3.32
C GLU A 17 15.46 -2.44 -4.85
N PRO A 18 15.43 -1.18 -5.33
CA PRO A 18 15.65 -0.84 -6.73
C PRO A 18 17.07 -1.19 -7.19
N GLU A 19 17.24 -1.56 -8.46
CA GLU A 19 18.57 -1.88 -9.01
C GLU A 19 19.39 -0.61 -9.30
N ALA A 20 20.65 -0.59 -8.91
CA ALA A 20 21.57 0.47 -9.28
C ALA A 20 22.12 0.21 -10.69
N ILE A 21 21.45 0.75 -11.70
CA ILE A 21 21.84 0.62 -13.12
C ILE A 21 22.30 1.99 -13.63
N ALA A 22 23.51 2.06 -14.20
CA ALA A 22 24.05 3.28 -14.77
C ALA A 22 23.12 3.89 -15.84
N GLY A 23 22.84 5.18 -15.73
CA GLY A 23 22.01 5.91 -16.69
C GLY A 23 20.51 5.59 -16.68
N VAL A 24 20.03 4.70 -15.79
CA VAL A 24 18.63 4.25 -15.77
C VAL A 24 17.99 4.56 -14.43
N ASP A 25 16.91 5.35 -14.45
CA ASP A 25 16.07 5.52 -13.28
C ASP A 25 15.36 4.21 -12.93
N THR A 26 15.57 3.72 -11.72
CA THR A 26 14.91 2.52 -11.20
C THR A 26 14.01 2.88 -10.02
N ALA A 27 12.90 2.18 -9.89
CA ALA A 27 11.99 2.37 -8.77
C ALA A 27 11.24 1.08 -8.43
N VAL A 28 10.86 0.96 -7.17
CA VAL A 28 9.93 -0.06 -6.68
C VAL A 28 8.84 0.65 -5.90
N ARG A 29 7.59 0.38 -6.29
CA ARG A 29 6.39 0.96 -5.66
C ARG A 29 5.47 -0.17 -5.22
N SER A 30 4.77 0.07 -4.12
CA SER A 30 3.72 -0.82 -3.64
C SER A 30 2.55 -0.01 -3.10
N ALA A 31 1.36 -0.59 -3.17
CA ALA A 31 0.16 -0.05 -2.56
C ALA A 31 -0.71 -1.17 -1.99
N VAL A 32 -1.36 -0.89 -0.87
CA VAL A 32 -2.45 -1.69 -0.32
C VAL A 32 -3.75 -0.91 -0.50
N SER A 33 -4.78 -1.54 -1.06
CA SER A 33 -6.08 -0.91 -1.35
C SER A 33 -7.25 -1.80 -0.98
N ALA A 34 -8.38 -1.18 -0.63
CA ALA A 34 -9.62 -1.88 -0.31
C ALA A 34 -10.31 -2.44 -1.57
N THR A 35 -10.14 -1.78 -2.73
CA THR A 35 -10.64 -2.26 -4.02
C THR A 35 -9.51 -2.50 -5.02
N SER A 36 -9.77 -3.31 -6.04
CA SER A 36 -8.79 -3.64 -7.08
C SER A 36 -8.53 -2.43 -7.97
N LEU A 37 -7.25 -2.13 -8.20
CA LEU A 37 -6.82 -1.03 -9.06
C LEU A 37 -6.21 -1.57 -10.37
N THR A 38 -6.40 -0.83 -11.46
CA THR A 38 -5.80 -1.14 -12.77
C THR A 38 -4.42 -0.51 -12.96
N ALA A 39 -4.10 0.50 -12.16
CA ALA A 39 -2.80 1.18 -12.09
C ALA A 39 -2.29 1.22 -10.64
N MET A 40 -1.01 1.51 -10.46
CA MET A 40 -0.41 1.63 -9.13
C MET A 40 -1.06 2.78 -8.35
N GLY A 41 -1.69 2.43 -7.22
CA GLY A 41 -2.39 3.37 -6.36
C GLY A 41 -1.47 4.39 -5.68
N SER A 42 -2.08 5.48 -5.24
CA SER A 42 -1.43 6.54 -4.46
C SER A 42 -2.41 7.02 -3.38
N LEU A 43 -1.89 7.65 -2.32
CA LEU A 43 -2.67 8.04 -1.14
C LEU A 43 -3.71 9.16 -1.41
N ASP A 44 -3.74 9.74 -2.61
CA ASP A 44 -4.80 10.63 -3.08
C ASP A 44 -6.10 9.89 -3.40
N LEU A 45 -6.03 8.59 -3.65
CA LEU A 45 -7.20 7.74 -3.84
C LEU A 45 -7.71 7.26 -2.48
N THR A 46 -8.99 7.46 -2.22
CA THR A 46 -9.63 7.16 -0.92
C THR A 46 -9.66 5.66 -0.59
N ASN A 47 -9.59 4.80 -1.60
CA ASN A 47 -9.52 3.35 -1.45
C ASN A 47 -8.09 2.83 -1.20
N VAL A 48 -7.06 3.66 -1.25
CA VAL A 48 -5.66 3.28 -0.98
C VAL A 48 -5.33 3.50 0.49
N ILE A 49 -5.00 2.40 1.18
CA ILE A 49 -4.77 2.35 2.63
C ILE A 49 -3.32 2.72 2.95
N ALA A 50 -2.37 2.21 2.17
CA ALA A 50 -0.95 2.44 2.39
C ALA A 50 -0.17 2.39 1.07
N THR A 51 0.96 3.08 1.02
CA THR A 51 1.88 3.06 -0.12
C THR A 51 3.33 2.97 0.36
N GLY A 52 4.16 2.28 -0.40
CA GLY A 52 5.61 2.24 -0.23
C GLY A 52 6.30 2.62 -1.52
N LYS A 53 7.44 3.32 -1.42
CA LYS A 53 8.20 3.77 -2.58
C LYS A 53 9.68 3.89 -2.27
N GLU A 54 10.47 3.24 -3.13
CA GLU A 54 11.92 3.39 -3.21
C GLU A 54 12.32 3.68 -4.65
N MET A 55 13.31 4.54 -4.84
CA MET A 55 13.75 4.93 -6.18
C MET A 55 15.22 5.36 -6.21
N ILE A 56 15.85 5.13 -7.35
CA ILE A 56 17.17 5.64 -7.68
C ILE A 56 17.02 6.55 -8.90
N ARG A 57 17.49 7.79 -8.80
CA ARG A 57 17.64 8.69 -9.93
C ARG A 57 19.06 8.58 -10.48
N ALA A 58 19.21 7.91 -11.61
CA ALA A 58 20.49 7.69 -12.29
C ALA A 58 20.47 8.18 -13.75
N ALA A 59 19.30 8.57 -14.29
CA ALA A 59 19.22 9.18 -15.62
C ALA A 59 20.08 10.45 -15.69
N GLY A 60 21.06 10.45 -16.59
CA GLY A 60 22.05 11.53 -16.74
C GLY A 60 23.35 11.33 -15.97
N PHE A 61 23.48 10.27 -15.16
CA PHE A 61 24.73 9.85 -14.54
C PHE A 61 25.38 8.70 -15.33
N VAL A 62 26.68 8.79 -15.58
CA VAL A 62 27.45 7.76 -16.31
C VAL A 62 27.76 6.56 -15.43
N ASP A 63 28.07 6.79 -14.15
CA ASP A 63 28.37 5.76 -13.16
C ASP A 63 27.96 6.25 -11.77
N GLY A 64 26.65 6.41 -11.57
CA GLY A 64 26.13 6.91 -10.30
C GLY A 64 24.62 7.08 -10.29
N GLY A 65 24.11 7.47 -9.14
CA GLY A 65 22.70 7.81 -8.94
C GLY A 65 22.43 8.26 -7.51
N VAL A 66 21.28 8.89 -7.30
CA VAL A 66 20.82 9.33 -5.98
C VAL A 66 19.64 8.46 -5.55
N ALA A 67 19.79 7.77 -4.42
CA ALA A 67 18.72 6.98 -3.84
C ALA A 67 17.76 7.86 -3.03
N PHE A 68 16.46 7.61 -3.18
CA PHE A 68 15.40 8.18 -2.35
C PHE A 68 14.54 7.03 -1.83
N SER A 69 14.40 6.96 -0.51
CA SER A 69 13.51 6.03 0.17
C SER A 69 12.49 6.81 0.99
N ARG A 70 11.26 6.27 1.05
CA ARG A 70 10.23 6.73 1.98
C ARG A 70 9.81 5.51 2.80
N ALA A 71 10.37 5.40 4.00
CA ALA A 71 9.95 4.41 4.98
C ALA A 71 8.98 5.05 5.97
N ALA A 72 7.90 4.33 6.29
CA ALA A 72 7.14 4.58 7.52
C ALA A 72 7.85 3.86 8.68
N ASN A 73 7.57 4.27 9.93
CA ASN A 73 8.18 3.62 11.08
C ASN A 73 7.66 2.18 11.20
N SER A 74 8.54 1.18 11.16
CA SER A 74 8.19 -0.25 11.14
C SER A 74 7.62 -0.78 12.46
N THR A 75 7.66 0.04 13.53
CA THR A 75 7.04 -0.28 14.81
C THR A 75 5.79 0.57 15.02
N VAL A 76 4.65 -0.11 15.16
CA VAL A 76 3.37 0.52 15.50
C VAL A 76 3.45 1.05 16.94
N ALA A 77 3.17 2.33 17.15
CA ALA A 77 3.04 2.89 18.49
C ALA A 77 1.83 2.26 19.20
N THR A 78 1.87 2.10 20.53
CA THR A 78 0.67 1.74 21.29
C THR A 78 -0.35 2.88 21.21
N ASP A 79 -1.64 2.55 21.05
CA ASP A 79 -2.80 3.46 20.92
C ASP A 79 -2.90 4.25 19.60
N VAL A 80 -2.77 3.57 18.46
CA VAL A 80 -3.03 4.19 17.14
C VAL A 80 -4.52 4.18 16.81
N ASP A 81 -5.03 5.32 16.37
CA ASP A 81 -6.36 5.42 15.76
C ASP A 81 -6.44 4.62 14.45
N TYR A 82 -7.66 4.27 14.04
CA TYR A 82 -7.85 3.57 12.77
C TYR A 82 -7.48 4.46 11.58
N ILE A 83 -6.85 3.86 10.57
CA ILE A 83 -6.47 4.54 9.33
C ILE A 83 -7.40 4.18 8.15
N ALA A 84 -8.05 3.01 8.21
CA ALA A 84 -8.99 2.57 7.19
C ALA A 84 -9.96 1.50 7.73
N LEU A 85 -11.07 1.31 7.02
CA LEU A 85 -12.03 0.24 7.25
C LEU A 85 -12.10 -0.63 6.00
N ILE A 86 -12.07 -1.95 6.18
CA ILE A 86 -12.32 -2.93 5.13
C ILE A 86 -13.59 -3.69 5.51
N SER A 87 -14.63 -3.48 4.73
CA SER A 87 -15.97 -4.00 4.89
C SER A 87 -16.30 -5.12 3.91
N THR A 88 -15.46 -5.33 2.89
CA THR A 88 -15.57 -6.45 1.96
C THR A 88 -14.67 -7.62 2.36
N ASN A 89 -14.78 -8.73 1.61
CA ASN A 89 -14.01 -9.95 1.87
C ASN A 89 -12.53 -9.84 1.49
N ASN A 90 -12.18 -8.84 0.66
CA ASN A 90 -10.88 -8.76 0.02
C ASN A 90 -10.27 -7.38 0.19
N PHE A 91 -8.95 -7.35 0.26
CA PHE A 91 -8.14 -6.18 0.00
C PHE A 91 -7.00 -6.62 -0.91
N PHE A 92 -6.32 -5.68 -1.53
CA PHE A 92 -5.34 -5.95 -2.58
C PHE A 92 -4.00 -5.37 -2.19
N CYS A 93 -2.94 -6.12 -2.47
CA CYS A 93 -1.56 -5.65 -2.40
C CYS A 93 -0.97 -5.69 -3.80
N SER A 94 -0.32 -4.60 -4.20
CA SER A 94 0.29 -4.45 -5.51
C SER A 94 1.77 -4.12 -5.38
N VAL A 95 2.57 -4.55 -6.35
CA VAL A 95 3.99 -4.19 -6.47
C VAL A 95 4.29 -3.87 -7.94
N GLN A 96 5.06 -2.82 -8.17
CA GLN A 96 5.51 -2.39 -9.49
C GLN A 96 6.99 -2.05 -9.44
N GLY A 97 7.78 -2.72 -10.26
CA GLY A 97 9.13 -2.29 -10.60
C GLY A 97 9.10 -1.40 -11.85
N THR A 98 9.90 -0.34 -11.87
CA THR A 98 10.15 0.50 -13.06
C THR A 98 11.65 0.53 -13.32
N GLY A 99 12.06 0.28 -14.56
CA GLY A 99 13.48 0.32 -14.96
C GLY A 99 14.35 -0.82 -14.41
N ASN A 100 13.77 -1.78 -13.66
CA ASN A 100 14.50 -2.94 -13.13
C ASN A 100 14.51 -4.10 -14.13
N THR A 101 15.59 -4.87 -14.09
CA THR A 101 15.81 -6.09 -14.88
C THR A 101 15.27 -7.34 -14.19
N ALA A 102 15.35 -7.42 -12.86
CA ALA A 102 14.77 -8.51 -12.08
C ALA A 102 13.36 -8.20 -11.57
N ALA A 103 12.59 -9.26 -11.30
CA ALA A 103 11.31 -9.18 -10.63
C ALA A 103 11.46 -8.57 -9.23
N LYS A 104 10.45 -7.79 -8.82
CA LYS A 104 10.42 -7.10 -7.52
C LYS A 104 9.31 -7.66 -6.65
N ALA A 105 9.52 -7.57 -5.34
CA ALA A 105 8.62 -8.11 -4.34
C ALA A 105 8.31 -7.05 -3.29
N VAL A 106 7.19 -7.27 -2.60
CA VAL A 106 6.84 -6.56 -1.38
C VAL A 106 6.43 -7.59 -0.35
N THR A 107 6.90 -7.41 0.87
CA THR A 107 6.38 -8.11 2.04
C THR A 107 5.85 -7.08 3.01
N GLY A 108 5.04 -7.48 3.98
CA GLY A 108 4.47 -6.51 4.89
C GLY A 108 3.63 -7.13 5.97
N ARG A 109 3.22 -6.28 6.90
CA ARG A 109 2.31 -6.61 7.99
C ARG A 109 1.18 -5.60 8.02
N LEU A 110 -0.02 -6.09 8.26
CA LEU A 110 -1.22 -5.29 8.43
C LEU A 110 -1.80 -5.62 9.79
N TRP A 111 -1.96 -4.59 10.63
CA TRP A 111 -2.47 -4.71 11.97
C TRP A 111 -3.87 -4.14 12.05
N GLY A 112 -4.71 -4.81 12.83
CA GLY A 112 -6.08 -4.39 13.02
C GLY A 112 -6.86 -5.39 13.85
N TYR A 113 -8.14 -5.09 14.01
CA TYR A 113 -9.07 -5.94 14.75
C TYR A 113 -10.41 -6.03 14.01
N ARG A 114 -11.19 -7.03 14.40
CA ARG A 114 -12.53 -7.23 13.86
C ARG A 114 -13.53 -6.45 14.69
N ALA A 115 -14.40 -5.69 14.04
CA ALA A 115 -15.49 -4.97 14.68
C ALA A 115 -16.84 -5.44 14.11
N ARG A 116 -17.89 -5.36 14.92
CA ARG A 116 -19.27 -5.62 14.48
C ARG A 116 -20.00 -4.31 14.28
N ALA A 117 -20.64 -4.16 13.13
CA ALA A 117 -21.52 -3.06 12.82
C ALA A 117 -22.98 -3.52 12.85
N ASP A 118 -23.91 -2.60 13.14
CA ASP A 118 -25.32 -2.87 12.89
C ASP A 118 -25.57 -3.05 11.38
N ALA A 119 -26.72 -3.63 11.03
CA ALA A 119 -27.00 -4.01 9.64
C ALA A 119 -27.02 -2.80 8.68
N THR A 120 -27.55 -1.67 9.13
CA THR A 120 -27.64 -0.44 8.34
C THR A 120 -26.28 0.19 8.09
N THR A 121 -25.43 0.24 9.11
CA THR A 121 -24.07 0.77 9.04
C THR A 121 -23.20 -0.13 8.19
N TYR A 122 -23.29 -1.45 8.37
CA TYR A 122 -22.55 -2.40 7.54
C TYR A 122 -22.91 -2.24 6.06
N ALA A 123 -24.20 -2.14 5.73
CA ALA A 123 -24.64 -1.94 4.34
C ALA A 123 -24.09 -0.64 3.74
N ALA A 124 -24.11 0.45 4.52
CA ALA A 124 -23.54 1.73 4.09
C ALA A 124 -22.02 1.66 3.87
N LEU A 125 -21.29 0.97 4.74
CA LEU A 125 -19.83 0.78 4.62
C LEU A 125 -19.48 -0.04 3.38
N VAL A 126 -20.17 -1.16 3.16
CA VAL A 126 -19.96 -2.00 1.95
C VAL A 126 -20.27 -1.21 0.69
N GLN A 127 -21.35 -0.44 0.68
CA GLN A 127 -21.69 0.39 -0.45
C GLN A 127 -20.60 1.44 -0.72
N SER A 128 -20.13 2.14 0.32
CA SER A 128 -19.07 3.13 0.19
C SER A 128 -17.78 2.52 -0.37
N GLU A 129 -17.41 1.33 0.09
CA GLU A 129 -16.19 0.65 -0.38
C GLU A 129 -16.31 0.21 -1.84
N VAL A 130 -17.43 -0.39 -2.24
CA VAL A 130 -17.66 -0.83 -3.62
C VAL A 130 -17.69 0.35 -4.60
N LEU A 131 -18.15 1.53 -4.16
CA LEU A 131 -18.20 2.75 -5.00
C LEU A 131 -16.90 3.57 -4.96
N SER A 132 -15.94 3.25 -4.11
CA SER A 132 -14.69 4.02 -3.96
C SER A 132 -13.61 3.71 -5.01
N ALA A 133 -13.94 2.89 -6.02
CA ALA A 133 -13.05 2.50 -7.11
C ALA A 133 -12.99 3.53 -8.25
#